data_AF-A0A0F9GFP3-F1
#
_entry.id   AF-A0A0F9GFP3-F1
#
_cell.length_a   1.000
_cell.length_b   1.000
_cell.length_c   1.000
_cell.angle_alpha   90.00
_cell.angle_beta   90.00
_cell.angle_gamma   90.00
#
_symmetry.space_group_name_H-M   'P 1'
#
loop_
_entity.id
_entity.type
_entity.pdbx_description
1 polymer ?
#
loop_
_entity_poly.entity_id
_entity_poly.type
_entity_poly.pdbx_seq_one_letter_code
_entity_poly.pdbx_strand_id
1 'polypeptide(L)'
;MPEIKKGTTDVTRYVMVVDSADGSPETGATITSFDLQYTRTQSTPAAKVDATALASTNSVHAANKMIEVDATSSPGLYRVDWPDAAFASGVDHVILVVTQTGFAPAVEEVTLVDNVIADALDGSDRVDVGSWLGTAVTLGNGAPDVNVASTDDIDLSATQKTSVNTEVDGALNTAVPGAPTAHSINERIKAIDD
;
A
#
# COMPACT_ATOMS: atom_id res chain seq x y z
N MET A 1 -7.64 13.50 -15.35
CA MET A 1 -7.88 13.64 -13.91
C MET A 1 -6.61 13.18 -13.21
N PRO A 2 -6.00 14.00 -12.35
CA PRO A 2 -4.78 13.61 -11.64
C PRO A 2 -5.07 12.54 -10.59
N GLU A 3 -4.05 11.71 -10.33
CA GLU A 3 -4.06 10.68 -9.30
C GLU A 3 -3.10 11.06 -8.18
N ILE A 4 -3.57 10.93 -6.93
CA ILE A 4 -2.79 11.18 -5.72
C ILE A 4 -2.98 9.99 -4.78
N LYS A 5 -1.91 9.57 -4.10
CA LYS A 5 -2.03 8.47 -3.13
C LYS A 5 -2.87 8.90 -1.93
N LYS A 6 -3.74 8.02 -1.45
CA LYS A 6 -4.47 8.22 -0.19
C LYS A 6 -3.48 8.50 0.94
N GLY A 7 -3.80 9.48 1.79
CA GLY A 7 -2.96 9.90 2.90
C GLY A 7 -1.75 10.76 2.53
N THR A 8 -1.59 11.17 1.26
CA THR A 8 -0.53 12.12 0.90
C THR A 8 -0.72 13.44 1.65
N THR A 9 0.32 13.90 2.33
CA THR A 9 0.36 15.20 3.01
C THR A 9 0.99 16.27 2.12
N ASP A 10 0.79 17.54 2.49
CA ASP A 10 1.43 18.69 1.84
C ASP A 10 1.12 18.83 0.34
N VAL A 11 -0.12 18.55 -0.04
CA VAL A 11 -0.55 18.56 -1.45
C VAL A 11 -0.77 19.99 -1.95
N THR A 12 0.01 20.37 -2.95
CA THR A 12 -0.08 21.65 -3.65
C THR A 12 -0.66 21.46 -5.04
N ARG A 13 -1.73 22.20 -5.38
CA ARG A 13 -2.36 22.17 -6.71
C ARG A 13 -2.35 23.55 -7.35
N TYR A 14 -2.53 23.59 -8.66
CA TYR A 14 -2.58 24.81 -9.45
C TYR A 14 -3.92 24.90 -10.16
N VAL A 15 -4.57 26.06 -10.07
CA VAL A 15 -5.88 26.30 -10.66
C VAL A 15 -5.84 27.56 -11.50
N MET A 16 -6.54 27.54 -12.64
CA MET A 16 -6.78 28.74 -13.42
C MET A 16 -8.04 29.42 -12.90
N VAL A 17 -7.93 30.68 -12.53
CA VAL A 17 -9.06 31.53 -12.15
C VAL A 17 -9.35 32.47 -13.32
N VAL A 18 -10.62 32.58 -13.68
CA VAL A 18 -11.09 33.45 -14.76
C VAL A 18 -12.25 34.30 -14.29
N ASP A 19 -12.35 35.50 -14.84
CA ASP A 19 -13.49 36.39 -14.62
C ASP A 19 -14.78 35.74 -15.13
N SER A 20 -15.87 35.86 -14.36
CA SER A 20 -17.15 35.21 -14.71
C SER A 20 -17.94 35.92 -15.81
N ALA A 21 -17.66 37.20 -16.07
CA ALA A 21 -18.35 38.01 -17.06
C ALA A 21 -17.75 37.84 -18.46
N ASP A 22 -16.42 37.77 -18.58
CA ASP A 22 -15.74 37.71 -19.89
C ASP A 22 -14.81 36.49 -20.09
N GLY A 23 -14.56 35.70 -19.05
CA GLY A 23 -13.70 34.51 -19.13
C GLY A 23 -12.22 34.81 -19.29
N SER A 24 -11.80 36.07 -19.14
CA SER A 24 -10.39 36.44 -19.16
C SER A 24 -9.68 35.95 -17.89
N PRO A 25 -8.37 35.67 -17.95
CA PRO A 25 -7.63 35.24 -16.75
C PRO A 25 -7.59 36.35 -15.70
N GLU A 26 -7.94 36.01 -14.46
CA GLU A 26 -8.04 36.97 -13.37
C GLU A 26 -6.68 37.19 -12.69
N THR A 27 -6.18 38.42 -12.68
CA THR A 27 -4.86 38.75 -12.10
C THR A 27 -4.96 39.74 -10.96
N GLY A 28 -4.07 39.65 -9.97
CA GLY A 28 -4.04 40.58 -8.83
C GLY A 28 -5.23 40.49 -7.87
N ALA A 29 -5.96 39.38 -7.86
CA ALA A 29 -7.09 39.18 -6.96
C ALA A 29 -6.64 39.18 -5.48
N THR A 30 -7.50 39.69 -4.60
CA THR A 30 -7.22 39.69 -3.15
C THR A 30 -7.34 38.27 -2.60
N ILE A 31 -6.21 37.66 -2.22
CA ILE A 31 -6.16 36.25 -1.83
C ILE A 31 -7.19 35.89 -0.74
N THR A 32 -7.36 36.74 0.28
CA THR A 32 -8.27 36.47 1.40
C THR A 32 -9.75 36.53 1.06
N SER A 33 -10.10 36.84 -0.19
CA SER A 33 -11.49 36.81 -0.68
C SER A 33 -11.84 35.52 -1.44
N PHE A 34 -10.86 34.64 -1.67
CA PHE A 34 -11.11 33.31 -2.17
C PHE A 34 -11.60 32.38 -1.06
N ASP A 35 -12.67 31.67 -1.36
CA ASP A 35 -13.18 30.56 -0.58
C ASP A 35 -12.60 29.25 -1.13
N LEU A 36 -11.96 28.48 -0.25
CA LEU A 36 -11.48 27.12 -0.53
C LEU A 36 -12.46 26.11 0.08
N GLN A 37 -12.90 25.15 -0.70
CA GLN A 37 -13.70 24.04 -0.23
C GLN A 37 -13.27 22.74 -0.92
N TYR A 38 -13.33 21.64 -0.17
CA TYR A 38 -13.20 20.32 -0.76
C TYR A 38 -14.40 19.45 -0.37
N THR A 39 -14.74 18.52 -1.25
CA THR A 39 -15.76 17.50 -1.01
C THR A 39 -15.15 16.14 -1.26
N ARG A 40 -15.15 15.29 -0.23
CA ARG A 40 -14.80 13.88 -0.35
C ARG A 40 -16.05 13.13 -0.80
N THR A 41 -15.93 12.21 -1.75
CA THR A 41 -17.11 11.47 -2.24
C THR A 41 -17.81 10.72 -1.12
N GLN A 42 -19.14 10.63 -1.20
CA GLN A 42 -20.00 10.00 -0.18
C GLN A 42 -19.95 10.69 1.20
N SER A 43 -19.44 11.92 1.28
CA SER A 43 -19.41 12.74 2.49
C SER A 43 -20.08 14.09 2.27
N THR A 44 -20.47 14.75 3.35
CA THR A 44 -20.81 16.18 3.30
C THR A 44 -19.58 17.00 2.90
N PRO A 45 -19.75 18.08 2.10
CA PRO A 45 -18.68 19.02 1.82
C PRO A 45 -18.05 19.56 3.11
N ALA A 46 -16.74 19.80 3.08
CA ALA A 46 -16.08 20.49 4.17
C ALA A 46 -16.61 21.92 4.30
N ALA A 47 -16.55 22.50 5.51
CA ALA A 47 -16.83 23.92 5.68
C ALA A 47 -15.85 24.73 4.80
N LYS A 48 -16.36 25.79 4.14
CA LYS A 48 -15.50 26.68 3.37
C LYS A 48 -14.51 27.38 4.30
N VAL A 49 -13.31 27.63 3.79
CA VAL A 49 -12.25 28.35 4.50
C VAL A 49 -11.74 29.46 3.58
N ASP A 50 -11.69 30.68 4.11
CA ASP A 50 -11.09 31.81 3.40
C ASP A 50 -9.58 31.55 3.23
N ALA A 51 -9.07 31.70 2.01
CA ALA A 51 -7.66 31.48 1.73
C ALA A 51 -6.77 32.48 2.48
N THR A 52 -5.57 32.05 2.87
CA THR A 52 -4.55 32.96 3.40
C THR A 52 -3.42 33.15 2.39
N ALA A 53 -2.87 34.36 2.29
CA ALA A 53 -1.75 34.61 1.40
C ALA A 53 -0.52 33.76 1.79
N LEU A 54 0.06 33.09 0.80
CA LEU A 54 1.40 32.52 0.88
C LEU A 54 2.43 33.63 0.65
N ALA A 55 3.60 33.55 1.28
CA ALA A 55 4.61 34.61 1.19
C ALA A 55 5.29 34.69 -0.18
N SER A 56 5.45 33.54 -0.84
CA SER A 56 6.07 33.42 -2.17
C SER A 56 5.66 32.11 -2.84
N THR A 57 5.79 32.03 -4.16
CA THR A 57 5.47 30.82 -4.95
C THR A 57 6.36 29.62 -4.61
N ASN A 58 7.53 29.83 -4.01
CA ASN A 58 8.46 28.78 -3.56
C ASN A 58 8.41 28.54 -2.04
N SER A 59 7.46 29.16 -1.32
CA SER A 59 7.29 28.89 0.11
C SER A 59 6.91 27.43 0.35
N VAL A 60 7.34 26.89 1.49
CA VAL A 60 6.91 25.56 1.96
C VAL A 60 5.39 25.52 2.03
N HIS A 61 4.82 24.34 1.78
CA HIS A 61 3.39 24.10 1.89
C HIS A 61 2.86 24.54 3.26
N ALA A 62 1.70 25.21 3.26
CA ALA A 62 0.92 25.41 4.47
C ALA A 62 -0.57 25.39 4.12
N ALA A 63 -1.35 24.62 4.87
CA ALA A 63 -2.76 24.40 4.58
C ALA A 63 -3.58 25.70 4.43
N ASN A 64 -4.49 25.67 3.46
CA ASN A 64 -5.41 26.75 3.09
C ASN A 64 -4.71 28.04 2.63
N LYS A 65 -3.50 27.92 2.08
CA LYS A 65 -2.79 29.07 1.52
C LYS A 65 -2.87 29.13 0.01
N MET A 66 -2.80 30.34 -0.52
CA MET A 66 -2.88 30.60 -1.95
C MET A 66 -1.99 31.78 -2.35
N ILE A 67 -1.53 31.78 -3.60
CA ILE A 67 -0.79 32.90 -4.21
C ILE A 67 -0.94 32.87 -5.73
N GLU A 68 -0.98 34.04 -6.36
CA GLU A 68 -0.85 34.17 -7.81
C GLU A 68 0.56 33.76 -8.25
N VAL A 69 0.67 32.92 -9.29
CA VAL A 69 1.96 32.40 -9.74
C VAL A 69 2.76 33.47 -10.49
N ASP A 70 2.17 34.05 -11.53
CA ASP A 70 2.77 35.12 -12.34
C ASP A 70 1.69 35.82 -13.16
N ALA A 71 1.35 37.07 -12.79
CA ALA A 71 0.36 37.89 -13.49
C ALA A 71 0.73 38.24 -14.93
N THR A 72 2.00 38.11 -15.33
CA THR A 72 2.50 38.51 -16.66
C THR A 72 2.62 37.32 -17.60
N SER A 73 3.33 36.27 -17.19
CA SER A 73 3.63 35.12 -18.07
C SER A 73 2.63 33.97 -17.93
N SER A 74 1.86 33.94 -16.84
CA SER A 74 0.85 32.91 -16.56
C SER A 74 -0.37 33.53 -15.88
N PRO A 75 -1.00 34.56 -16.50
CA PRO A 75 -2.09 35.30 -15.90
C PRO A 75 -3.23 34.35 -15.51
N GLY A 76 -3.83 34.56 -14.35
CA GLY A 76 -4.91 33.71 -13.83
C GLY A 76 -4.47 32.40 -13.19
N LEU A 77 -3.19 32.02 -13.24
CA LEU A 77 -2.72 30.81 -12.59
C LEU A 77 -2.41 31.07 -11.11
N TYR A 78 -3.08 30.33 -10.23
CA TYR A 78 -2.84 30.39 -8.78
C TYR A 78 -2.38 29.04 -8.26
N ARG A 79 -1.46 29.09 -7.29
CA ARG A 79 -1.07 27.96 -6.46
C ARG A 79 -2.00 27.90 -5.25
N VAL A 80 -2.49 26.72 -4.89
CA VAL A 80 -3.30 26.45 -3.70
C VAL A 80 -2.70 25.28 -2.92
N ASP A 81 -2.46 25.52 -1.63
CA ASP A 81 -1.99 24.55 -0.67
C ASP A 81 -3.20 23.99 0.10
N TRP A 82 -3.60 22.76 -0.23
CA TRP A 82 -4.79 22.12 0.33
C TRP A 82 -4.49 21.39 1.64
N PRO A 83 -5.43 21.34 2.61
CA PRO A 83 -5.24 20.64 3.87
C PRO A 83 -5.16 19.11 3.66
N ASP A 84 -4.31 18.43 4.43
CA ASP A 84 -4.12 16.96 4.35
C ASP A 84 -5.44 16.17 4.49
N ALA A 85 -6.40 16.70 5.26
CA ALA A 85 -7.72 16.10 5.44
C ALA A 85 -8.49 15.92 4.12
N ALA A 86 -8.18 16.70 3.08
CA ALA A 86 -8.77 16.53 1.75
C ALA A 86 -8.33 15.19 1.11
N PHE A 87 -7.10 14.74 1.36
CA PHE A 87 -6.47 13.58 0.72
C PHE A 87 -6.35 12.35 1.64
N ALA A 88 -6.91 12.39 2.84
CA ALA A 88 -6.98 11.25 3.75
C ALA A 88 -7.58 9.99 3.10
N SER A 89 -7.36 8.80 3.67
CA SER A 89 -7.95 7.54 3.20
C SER A 89 -9.45 7.43 3.46
N GLY A 90 -10.12 6.46 2.82
CA GLY A 90 -11.54 6.14 3.05
C GLY A 90 -12.51 6.55 1.93
N VAL A 91 -12.04 7.28 0.91
CA VAL A 91 -12.80 7.58 -0.32
C VAL A 91 -11.86 7.50 -1.52
N ASP A 92 -12.42 7.41 -2.73
CA ASP A 92 -11.64 7.30 -3.96
C ASP A 92 -11.52 8.62 -4.74
N HIS A 93 -12.28 9.65 -4.36
CA HIS A 93 -12.25 10.93 -5.04
C HIS A 93 -12.39 12.09 -4.07
N VAL A 94 -11.71 13.19 -4.38
CA VAL A 94 -11.92 14.49 -3.76
C VAL A 94 -12.14 15.54 -4.85
N ILE A 95 -13.17 16.35 -4.68
CA ILE A 95 -13.43 17.52 -5.52
C ILE A 95 -12.92 18.74 -4.78
N LEU A 96 -12.00 19.47 -5.40
CA LEU A 96 -11.41 20.71 -4.93
C LEU A 96 -12.10 21.88 -5.63
N VAL A 97 -12.54 22.87 -4.88
CA VAL A 97 -13.31 24.00 -5.38
C VAL A 97 -12.74 25.30 -4.84
N VAL A 98 -12.41 26.21 -5.75
CA VAL A 98 -12.01 27.58 -5.45
C VAL A 98 -13.07 28.52 -6.00
N THR A 99 -13.62 29.36 -5.14
CA THR A 99 -14.67 30.32 -5.50
C THR A 99 -14.35 31.71 -4.98
N GLN A 100 -14.79 32.72 -5.71
CA GLN A 100 -14.82 34.10 -5.24
C GLN A 100 -15.93 34.83 -5.98
N THR A 101 -16.49 35.88 -5.36
CA THR A 101 -17.51 36.71 -6.02
C THR A 101 -16.93 37.39 -7.25
N GLY A 102 -17.61 37.27 -8.40
CA GLY A 102 -17.17 37.85 -9.67
C GLY A 102 -16.34 36.90 -10.54
N PHE A 103 -15.90 35.75 -10.02
CA PHE A 103 -15.08 34.78 -10.77
C PHE A 103 -15.84 33.50 -11.05
N ALA A 104 -15.47 32.82 -12.14
CA ALA A 104 -15.98 31.49 -12.41
C ALA A 104 -15.38 30.50 -11.38
N PRO A 105 -16.19 29.60 -10.79
CA PRO A 105 -15.66 28.58 -9.88
C PRO A 105 -14.62 27.71 -10.58
N ALA A 106 -13.41 27.64 -10.01
CA ALA A 106 -12.40 26.70 -10.45
C ALA A 106 -12.61 25.37 -9.72
N VAL A 107 -12.85 24.30 -10.47
CA VAL A 107 -13.16 22.97 -9.93
C VAL A 107 -12.15 21.96 -10.47
N GLU A 108 -11.63 21.15 -9.56
CA GLU A 108 -10.74 20.06 -9.91
C GLU A 108 -11.13 18.79 -9.17
N GLU A 109 -11.36 17.71 -9.91
CA GLU A 109 -11.50 16.39 -9.32
C GLU A 109 -10.15 15.67 -9.28
N VAL A 110 -9.85 15.01 -8.16
CA VAL A 110 -8.64 14.22 -7.96
C VAL A 110 -9.04 12.80 -7.57
N THR A 111 -8.47 11.82 -8.27
CA THR A 111 -8.57 10.41 -7.87
C THR A 111 -7.61 10.14 -6.72
N LEU A 112 -8.10 9.52 -5.66
CA LEU A 112 -7.29 9.01 -4.56
C LEU A 112 -7.02 7.52 -4.78
N VAL A 113 -5.76 7.17 -5.05
CA VAL A 113 -5.33 5.78 -5.27
C VAL A 113 -4.74 5.18 -4.00
N ASP A 114 -4.95 3.89 -3.78
CA ASP A 114 -4.38 3.20 -2.62
C ASP A 114 -2.85 3.25 -2.63
N ASN A 115 -2.24 3.33 -1.45
CA ASN A 115 -0.80 3.27 -1.32
C ASN A 115 -0.35 1.83 -1.10
N VAL A 116 -0.61 0.96 -2.08
CA VAL A 116 -0.40 -0.50 -2.00
C VAL A 116 0.96 -0.89 -1.42
N ILE A 117 2.02 -0.12 -1.71
CA ILE A 117 3.37 -0.37 -1.21
C ILE A 117 3.47 -0.11 0.30
N ALA A 118 2.95 1.01 0.81
CA ALA A 118 2.99 1.30 2.25
C ALA A 118 1.93 0.51 3.05
N ASP A 119 0.81 0.14 2.41
CA ASP A 119 -0.28 -0.58 3.06
C ASP A 119 0.02 -2.09 3.18
N ALA A 120 0.82 -2.65 2.25
CA ALA A 120 1.15 -4.08 2.22
C ALA A 120 2.55 -4.43 2.73
N LEU A 121 3.49 -3.46 2.77
CA LEU A 121 4.86 -3.70 3.22
C LEU A 121 5.10 -3.14 4.63
N ASP A 122 5.87 -3.87 5.42
CA ASP A 122 6.45 -3.39 6.67
C ASP A 122 7.55 -2.34 6.40
N GLY A 123 8.10 -1.75 7.46
CA GLY A 123 9.20 -0.77 7.36
C GLY A 123 10.52 -1.33 6.81
N SER A 124 10.56 -2.60 6.41
CA SER A 124 11.71 -3.27 5.77
C SER A 124 11.38 -3.75 4.34
N ASP A 125 10.30 -3.24 3.75
CA ASP A 125 9.81 -3.60 2.41
C ASP A 125 9.39 -5.09 2.28
N ARG A 126 8.85 -5.69 3.36
CA ARG A 126 8.39 -7.09 3.39
C ARG A 126 6.89 -7.19 3.59
N VAL A 127 6.26 -8.22 3.02
CA VAL A 127 4.85 -8.54 3.31
C VAL A 127 4.77 -9.49 4.49
N ASP A 128 4.16 -9.04 5.59
CA ASP A 128 3.87 -9.89 6.75
C ASP A 128 2.55 -10.63 6.55
N VAL A 129 2.61 -11.94 6.26
CA VAL A 129 1.43 -12.77 6.04
C VAL A 129 1.04 -13.48 7.35
N GLY A 130 -0.06 -13.05 7.97
CA GLY A 130 -0.56 -13.68 9.21
C GLY A 130 -1.19 -15.07 9.02
N SER A 131 -1.82 -15.32 7.85
CA SER A 131 -2.34 -16.64 7.50
C SER A 131 -2.39 -16.82 5.98
N TRP A 132 -1.83 -17.91 5.47
CA TRP A 132 -1.91 -18.26 4.05
C TRP A 132 -2.96 -19.35 3.85
N LEU A 133 -4.03 -19.08 3.08
CA LEU A 133 -5.17 -20.01 2.90
C LEU A 133 -5.04 -20.95 1.67
N GLY A 134 -3.98 -20.86 0.88
CA GLY A 134 -3.68 -21.74 -0.26
C GLY A 134 -2.25 -22.33 -0.28
N THR A 135 -1.63 -22.42 -1.46
CA THR A 135 -0.23 -22.88 -1.60
C THR A 135 0.74 -21.70 -1.58
N ALA A 136 1.58 -21.61 -0.54
CA ALA A 136 2.56 -20.53 -0.34
C ALA A 136 3.52 -20.31 -1.52
N VAL A 137 3.99 -21.42 -2.10
CA VAL A 137 4.95 -21.41 -3.20
C VAL A 137 4.59 -22.54 -4.15
N THR A 138 4.31 -22.24 -5.41
CA THR A 138 4.28 -23.23 -6.49
C THR A 138 5.71 -23.49 -6.96
N LEU A 139 6.24 -24.66 -6.61
CA LEU A 139 7.65 -25.03 -6.79
C LEU A 139 7.96 -25.38 -8.25
N GLY A 140 8.86 -24.63 -8.88
CA GLY A 140 9.63 -25.07 -10.07
C GLY A 140 11.11 -25.28 -9.69
N ASN A 141 11.97 -25.64 -10.66
CA ASN A 141 13.43 -25.70 -10.43
C ASN A 141 13.94 -24.32 -10.00
N GLY A 142 14.58 -24.24 -8.82
CA GLY A 142 15.10 -22.98 -8.24
C GLY A 142 14.20 -22.35 -7.17
N ALA A 143 13.49 -23.17 -6.39
CA ALA A 143 12.59 -22.69 -5.35
C ALA A 143 13.34 -21.86 -4.28
N PRO A 144 12.74 -20.76 -3.78
CA PRO A 144 13.27 -20.03 -2.63
C PRO A 144 13.22 -20.91 -1.37
N ASP A 145 14.22 -20.79 -0.51
CA ASP A 145 14.20 -21.46 0.80
C ASP A 145 13.04 -20.93 1.64
N VAL A 146 12.06 -21.80 1.93
CA VAL A 146 10.98 -21.50 2.89
C VAL A 146 11.47 -21.89 4.28
N ASN A 147 12.04 -20.91 5.00
CA ASN A 147 12.47 -21.12 6.38
C ASN A 147 11.25 -21.02 7.32
N VAL A 148 10.78 -22.14 7.85
CA VAL A 148 9.73 -22.19 8.87
C VAL A 148 10.39 -22.10 10.24
N ALA A 149 10.28 -20.94 10.90
CA ALA A 149 10.96 -20.68 12.17
C ALA A 149 10.43 -21.52 13.36
N SER A 150 9.22 -22.09 13.26
CA SER A 150 8.66 -22.98 14.28
C SER A 150 8.92 -24.44 13.93
N THR A 151 9.63 -25.16 14.80
CA THR A 151 9.95 -26.58 14.60
C THR A 151 8.87 -27.54 15.10
N ASP A 152 7.82 -27.04 15.77
CA ASP A 152 6.82 -27.89 16.46
C ASP A 152 5.74 -28.45 15.52
N ASP A 153 5.47 -27.81 14.38
CA ASP A 153 4.37 -28.17 13.46
C ASP A 153 4.84 -28.60 12.06
N ILE A 154 6.13 -28.93 11.87
CA ILE A 154 6.63 -29.48 10.60
C ILE A 154 6.28 -30.97 10.54
N ASP A 155 5.00 -31.24 10.32
CA ASP A 155 4.49 -32.60 10.28
C ASP A 155 4.84 -33.25 8.93
N LEU A 156 5.51 -34.41 8.95
CA LEU A 156 5.84 -35.13 7.71
C LEU A 156 4.54 -35.52 6.99
N SER A 157 4.50 -35.29 5.68
CA SER A 157 3.40 -35.75 4.83
C SER A 157 3.24 -37.28 4.92
N ALA A 158 2.06 -37.79 4.59
CA ALA A 158 1.78 -39.23 4.57
C ALA A 158 2.81 -40.03 3.73
N THR A 159 3.25 -39.46 2.61
CA THR A 159 4.29 -40.02 1.75
C THR A 159 5.64 -40.05 2.47
N GLN A 160 6.06 -38.94 3.08
CA GLN A 160 7.33 -38.88 3.82
C GLN A 160 7.34 -39.86 5.01
N LYS A 161 6.24 -39.96 5.76
CA LYS A 161 6.07 -40.95 6.84
C LYS A 161 6.21 -42.38 6.31
N THR A 162 5.63 -42.67 5.14
CA THR A 162 5.75 -43.98 4.48
C THR A 162 7.18 -44.29 4.05
N SER A 163 7.88 -43.31 3.46
CA SER A 163 9.29 -43.48 3.06
C SER A 163 10.19 -43.74 4.26
N VAL A 164 10.01 -43.01 5.36
CA VAL A 164 10.76 -43.24 6.60
C VAL A 164 10.47 -44.63 7.16
N ASN A 165 9.20 -45.02 7.26
CA ASN A 165 8.83 -46.36 7.75
C ASN A 165 9.43 -47.45 6.86
N THR A 166 9.40 -47.29 5.54
CA THR A 166 9.97 -48.27 4.61
C THR A 166 11.47 -48.47 4.83
N GLU A 167 12.22 -47.37 4.99
CA GLU A 167 13.66 -47.44 5.24
C GLU A 167 13.98 -48.06 6.60
N VAL A 168 13.26 -47.66 7.65
CA VAL A 168 13.42 -48.20 9.01
C VAL A 168 13.06 -49.68 9.06
N ASP A 169 11.94 -50.07 8.45
CA ASP A 169 11.50 -51.48 8.40
C ASP A 169 12.51 -52.32 7.62
N GLY A 170 13.06 -51.81 6.51
CA GLY A 170 14.10 -52.49 5.75
C GLY A 170 15.36 -52.73 6.58
N ALA A 171 15.84 -51.70 7.27
CA ALA A 171 17.00 -51.80 8.15
C ALA A 171 16.76 -52.77 9.32
N LEU A 172 15.60 -52.70 9.96
CA LEU A 172 15.28 -53.52 11.13
C LEU A 172 15.05 -54.99 10.74
N ASN A 173 14.33 -55.26 9.65
CA ASN A 173 14.11 -56.61 9.14
C ASN A 173 15.41 -57.28 8.70
N THR A 174 16.41 -56.51 8.26
CA THR A 174 17.74 -57.02 7.95
C THR A 174 18.51 -57.40 9.21
N ALA A 175 18.43 -56.57 10.27
CA ALA A 175 19.14 -56.80 11.52
C ALA A 175 18.49 -57.91 12.39
N VAL A 176 17.15 -57.97 12.40
CA VAL A 176 16.34 -58.88 13.21
C VAL A 176 15.30 -59.59 12.33
N PRO A 177 15.74 -60.46 11.41
CA PRO A 177 14.84 -61.19 10.51
C PRO A 177 13.98 -62.21 11.26
N GLY A 178 12.80 -62.57 10.74
CA GLY A 178 11.90 -63.54 11.38
C GLY A 178 12.43 -64.98 11.49
N ALA A 179 13.60 -65.28 10.91
CA ALA A 179 14.28 -66.57 11.01
C ALA A 179 15.81 -66.35 11.03
N PRO A 180 16.61 -67.31 11.55
CA PRO A 180 18.06 -67.24 11.49
C PRO A 180 18.56 -67.11 10.05
N THR A 181 19.16 -65.97 9.72
CA THR A 181 19.91 -65.76 8.47
C THR A 181 21.37 -65.42 8.79
N ALA A 182 22.28 -65.60 7.83
CA ALA A 182 23.69 -65.32 8.03
C ALA A 182 23.92 -63.89 8.55
N HIS A 183 24.70 -63.76 9.62
CA HIS A 183 25.03 -62.54 10.36
C HIS A 183 23.86 -61.88 11.12
N SER A 184 22.70 -62.52 11.19
CA SER A 184 21.58 -62.02 11.99
C SER A 184 21.75 -62.29 13.49
N ILE A 185 21.03 -61.54 14.32
CA ILE A 185 20.96 -61.84 15.75
C ILE A 185 20.35 -63.23 16.01
N ASN A 186 19.40 -63.67 15.18
CA ASN A 186 18.73 -64.96 15.32
C ASN A 186 19.64 -66.14 14.95
N GLU A 187 20.61 -65.97 14.06
CA GLU A 187 21.68 -66.95 13.83
C GLU A 187 22.55 -67.14 15.08
N ARG A 188 22.94 -66.04 15.73
CA ARG A 188 23.77 -66.08 16.93
C ARG A 188 23.05 -66.71 18.11
N ILE A 189 21.75 -66.44 18.27
CA ILE A 189 20.91 -67.05 19.32
C ILE A 189 20.78 -68.56 19.08
N LYS A 190 20.47 -68.96 17.84
CA LYS A 190 20.39 -70.38 17.48
C LYS A 190 21.67 -71.15 17.82
N ALA A 191 22.83 -70.55 17.58
CA ALA A 191 24.12 -71.17 17.89
C ALA A 191 24.43 -71.29 19.40
N ILE A 192 23.67 -70.61 20.27
CA ILE A 192 23.80 -70.72 21.74
C ILE A 192 22.86 -71.81 22.28
N ASP A 193 21.70 -72.00 21.65
CA ASP A 193 20.69 -72.99 22.07
C ASP A 193 21.01 -74.43 21.63
N ASP A 194 21.85 -74.60 20.60
CA ASP A 194 22.33 -75.90 20.06
C ASP A 194 23.58 -76.43 20.81
#